data_AF-A0A3E0KB25-F1
#
_entry.id   AF-A0A3E0KB25-F1
#
_cell.length_a   1.000
_cell.length_b   1.000
_cell.length_c   1.000
_cell.angle_alpha   90.00
_cell.angle_beta   90.00
_cell.angle_gamma   90.00
#
_symmetry.space_group_name_H-M   'P 1'
#
loop_
_entity.id
_entity.type
_entity.pdbx_description
1 polymer ?
#
loop_
_entity_poly.entity_id
_entity_poly.type
_entity_poly.pdbx_seq_one_letter_code
_entity_poly.pdbx_strand_id
1 'polypeptide(L)' 'MNRTEERIIRADVPAGPPAGERKERFLTVSGLPVKRLYGPDDVKHLDYRRDLGDPDEYPYTRGIHR' A
#
# COMPACT_ATOMS: atom_id res chain seq x y z
N MET A 1 -0.11 -21.94 -3.29
CA MET A 1 -0.91 -20.89 -2.62
C MET A 1 -1.15 -21.33 -1.19
N ASN A 2 -0.58 -20.60 -0.24
CA ASN A 2 -0.60 -20.98 1.18
C ASN A 2 -1.79 -20.32 1.90
N ARG A 3 -2.22 -20.91 3.02
CA ARG A 3 -3.38 -20.47 3.81
C ARG A 3 -3.22 -19.06 4.41
N THR A 4 -1.98 -18.56 4.49
CA THR A 4 -1.64 -17.25 5.06
C THR A 4 -1.96 -16.12 4.09
N GLU A 5 -1.71 -16.33 2.80
CA GLU A 5 -2.05 -15.39 1.71
C GLU A 5 -3.56 -15.13 1.65
N GLU A 6 -4.39 -16.17 1.75
CA GLU A 6 -5.85 -16.06 1.70
C GLU A 6 -6.45 -15.22 2.85
N ARG A 7 -5.79 -15.21 4.02
CA ARG A 7 -6.27 -14.49 5.21
C ARG A 7 -6.07 -12.98 5.09
N ILE A 8 -4.96 -12.55 4.49
CA ILE A 8 -4.65 -11.12 4.27
C ILE A 8 -5.64 -10.52 3.27
N ILE A 9 -5.97 -11.26 2.21
CA ILE A 9 -6.85 -10.78 1.12
C ILE A 9 -8.30 -10.52 1.61
N ARG A 10 -8.75 -11.20 2.68
CA ARG A 10 -10.13 -11.09 3.19
C ARG A 10 -10.32 -10.05 4.30
N ALA A 11 -9.26 -9.66 5.02
CA ALA A 11 -9.39 -8.92 6.28
C ALA A 11 -9.46 -7.40 6.14
N ASP A 12 -8.95 -6.82 5.04
CA ASP A 12 -8.72 -5.37 4.92
C ASP A 12 -9.64 -4.67 3.90
N VAL A 13 -10.78 -5.29 3.56
CA VAL A 13 -11.64 -4.84 2.44
C VAL A 13 -12.89 -4.11 2.95
N PRO A 14 -13.06 -2.81 2.69
CA PRO A 14 -14.30 -2.11 2.95
C PRO A 14 -15.42 -2.58 2.00
N ALA A 15 -16.66 -2.52 2.49
CA ALA A 15 -17.86 -3.10 1.89
C ALA A 15 -18.20 -2.55 0.49
N GLY A 16 -18.32 -3.47 -0.49
CA GLY A 16 -19.05 -3.33 -1.76
C GLY A 16 -18.48 -2.37 -2.81
N PRO A 17 -18.54 -2.69 -4.13
CA PRO A 17 -18.17 -1.72 -5.15
C PRO A 17 -19.23 -0.59 -5.21
N PRO A 18 -18.82 0.69 -5.27
CA PRO A 18 -19.69 1.73 -5.81
C PRO A 18 -20.03 1.37 -7.27
N ALA A 19 -21.26 1.63 -7.70
CA ALA A 19 -21.72 1.28 -9.04
C ALA A 19 -20.81 1.93 -10.11
N GLY A 20 -20.22 1.12 -11.00
CA GLY A 20 -19.47 1.60 -12.17
C GLY A 20 -18.01 1.12 -12.28
N GLU A 21 -17.46 0.40 -11.30
CA GLU A 21 -16.08 -0.09 -11.41
C GLU A 21 -15.93 -1.44 -12.12
N ARG A 22 -14.79 -1.63 -12.79
CA ARG A 22 -14.50 -2.81 -13.62
C ARG A 22 -14.39 -4.12 -12.82
N LYS A 23 -13.93 -4.05 -11.56
CA LYS A 23 -13.65 -5.23 -10.73
C LYS A 23 -14.10 -4.95 -9.31
N GLU A 24 -14.53 -6.01 -8.62
CA GLU A 24 -14.83 -5.95 -7.18
C GLU A 24 -13.59 -5.63 -6.34
N ARG A 25 -12.42 -6.14 -6.77
CA ARG A 25 -11.14 -6.02 -6.05
C ARG A 25 -10.00 -5.74 -7.01
N PHE A 26 -9.04 -4.93 -6.54
CA PHE A 26 -7.79 -4.65 -7.24
C PHE A 26 -6.63 -5.22 -6.43
N LEU A 27 -5.81 -6.03 -7.09
CA LEU A 27 -4.63 -6.66 -6.52
C LEU A 27 -3.40 -6.27 -7.34
N THR A 28 -2.25 -6.13 -6.69
CA THR A 28 -0.96 -6.04 -7.37
C THR A 28 -0.60 -7.39 -7.99
N VAL A 29 0.44 -7.41 -8.84
CA VAL A 29 0.99 -8.67 -9.41
C VAL A 29 1.47 -9.64 -8.33
N SER A 30 1.86 -9.12 -7.16
CA SER A 30 2.27 -9.91 -6.00
C SER A 30 1.10 -10.31 -5.09
N GLY A 31 -0.14 -9.99 -5.47
CA GLY A 31 -1.36 -10.37 -4.74
C GLY A 31 -1.73 -9.46 -3.57
N LEU A 32 -1.12 -8.27 -3.44
CA LEU A 32 -1.46 -7.32 -2.37
C LEU A 32 -2.72 -6.52 -2.73
N PRO A 33 -3.66 -6.32 -1.79
CA PRO A 33 -4.84 -5.50 -2.03
C PRO A 33 -4.47 -4.02 -2.22
N VAL A 34 -5.13 -3.37 -3.17
CA VAL A 34 -4.95 -1.95 -3.47
C VAL A 34 -6.19 -1.17 -3.02
N LYS A 35 -5.98 -0.12 -2.22
CA LYS A 35 -7.06 0.78 -1.79
C LYS A 35 -7.50 1.65 -2.97
N ARG A 36 -8.77 2.06 -2.95
CA ARG A 36 -9.38 2.92 -3.98
C ARG A 36 -8.80 4.33 -3.98
N LEU A 37 -8.53 4.85 -2.78
CA LEU A 37 -7.97 6.16 -2.53
C LEU A 37 -7.01 6.03 -1.36
N TYR A 38 -5.83 6.64 -1.51
CA TYR A 38 -4.87 6.83 -0.44
C TYR A 38 -4.90 8.30 -0.03
N GLY A 39 -5.11 8.58 1.25
CA GLY A 39 -5.16 9.91 1.83
C GLY A 39 -4.05 10.16 2.86
N PRO A 40 -4.03 11.35 3.49
CA PRO A 40 -3.05 11.67 4.53
C PRO A 40 -3.06 10.68 5.70
N ASP A 41 -4.22 10.09 6.00
CA ASP A 41 -4.41 9.12 7.07
C ASP A 41 -3.62 7.83 6.85
N ASP A 42 -3.43 7.43 5.59
CA ASP A 42 -2.69 6.21 5.23
C ASP A 42 -1.19 6.32 5.50
N VAL A 43 -0.67 7.55 5.67
CA VAL A 43 0.76 7.81 5.94
C VAL A 43 1.01 8.41 7.33
N LYS A 44 -0.01 8.48 8.19
CA LYS A 44 0.11 9.05 9.56
C LYS A 44 1.16 8.38 10.44
N HIS A 45 1.51 7.13 10.15
CA HIS A 45 2.47 6.33 10.91
C HIS A 45 3.91 6.47 10.40
N LEU A 46 4.12 7.21 9.31
CA LEU A 46 5.43 7.41 8.68
C LEU A 46 6.30 8.36 9.51
N ASP A 47 7.49 7.91 9.89
CA ASP A 47 8.54 8.79 10.42
C ASP A 47 9.45 9.22 9.27
N TYR A 48 9.38 10.51 8.90
CA TYR A 48 10.11 11.03 7.74
C TYR A 48 11.61 10.74 7.81
N ARG A 49 12.27 11.00 8.95
CA ARG A 49 13.73 10.87 9.07
C ARG A 49 14.18 9.42 9.09
N ARG A 50 13.38 8.53 9.68
CA ARG A 50 13.70 7.10 9.78
C ARG A 50 13.35 6.32 8.52
N ASP A 51 12.19 6.59 7.92
CA ASP A 51 11.58 5.72 6.91
C ASP A 51 11.80 6.23 5.47
N LEU A 52 11.93 7.55 5.26
CA LEU A 52 11.97 8.16 3.91
C LEU A 52 13.25 8.95 3.62
N GLY A 53 13.63 9.85 4.52
CA GLY A 53 14.83 10.69 4.43
C GLY A 53 14.81 11.72 3.30
N ASP A 54 15.88 12.53 3.26
CA ASP A 54 16.23 13.33 2.08
C ASP A 54 17.01 12.44 1.08
N PRO A 55 17.02 12.76 -0.23
CA PRO A 55 17.87 12.05 -1.19
C PRO A 55 19.34 12.13 -0.79
N ASP A 56 20.13 11.11 -1.14
CA ASP A 56 21.55 10.99 -0.76
C ASP A 56 21.82 10.91 0.76
N GLU A 57 20.77 10.77 1.57
CA GLU A 57 20.85 10.52 3.01
C GLU A 57 20.21 9.17 3.39
N TYR A 58 20.63 8.58 4.51
CA TYR A 58 19.97 7.42 5.10
C TYR A 58 18.46 7.71 5.30
N PRO A 59 17.53 6.78 5.00
CA PRO A 59 17.72 5.37 4.61
C PRO A 59 17.86 5.13 3.09
N TYR A 60 18.11 6.16 2.30
CA TYR A 60 18.27 6.10 0.84
C TYR A 60 17.02 5.61 0.08
N THR A 61 15.84 5.64 0.71
CA THR A 61 14.56 5.30 0.07
C THR A 61 14.29 6.14 -1.17
N ARG A 62 14.83 7.37 -1.23
CA ARG A 62 14.71 8.30 -2.37
C ARG A 62 15.92 8.30 -3.32
N GLY A 63 16.85 7.36 -3.16
CA GLY A 63 18.02 7.21 -4.02
C GLY A 63 19.33 7.69 -3.39
N ILE A 64 20.44 7.16 -3.91
CA ILE A 64 21.82 7.36 -3.45
C ILE A 64 22.60 8.40 -4.29
N HIS A 65 21.89 9.16 -5.14
CA HIS A 65 22.51 10.07 -6.10
C HIS A 65 21.98 11.48 -5.91
N ARG A 66 22.83 12.45 -6.23
CA ARG A 66 22.57 13.90 -6.14
C ARG A 66 22.19 14.49 -7.49
#